data_AF-A0A2P1PRY9-F1
#
_entry.id   AF-A0A2P1PRY9-F1
#
_cell.length_a   1.000
_cell.length_b   1.000
_cell.length_c   1.000
_cell.angle_alpha   90.00
_cell.angle_beta   90.00
_cell.angle_gamma   90.00
#
_symmetry.space_group_name_H-M   'P 1'
#
loop_
_entity.id
_entity.type
_entity.pdbx_description
1 polymer ?
#
loop_
_entity_poly.entity_id
_entity_poly.type
_entity_poly.pdbx_seq_one_letter_code
_entity_poly.pdbx_strand_id
1 'polypeptide(L)'
;MDVAARTSPDADLSLAKYLPPAQVLNAKDGSAVFFLSPGQAHEYLVVDVPANQSSLTVTATGLGGDVDLYVSRVVPNAAVSQIPKAPAREQQPFAAATAAASEVLVLDRSALTAGQYHITPVNRGAMSSSVTIQVRGTEAATINQPITNGYYNPSRDGHGVYLATTPTVWALAWYTFDAAGDPVWYTGESAAARPSDGTWTTSLVKTTASGATLARQVVGQAILTFDGSGGFRYSWSLNGVSGSEPLTPVGTPRCASGVWSTGGVWIPSAEAGWGSSLLNFAGETEAEIVYAFDSSGEPRWAIGQALFGINLFKETYQISGFCPSCAAVPTSRVSIGSTTRYLNGMDEAKFSSSFQWTGNLSGQWHRNQVQWVKLTPRLACP
;
A
#
# COMPACT_ATOMS: atom_id res chain seq x y z
N MET A 1 -0.77 -9.52 -64.18
CA MET A 1 -0.86 -10.23 -62.89
C MET A 1 0.05 -9.49 -61.93
N ASP A 2 -0.59 -8.79 -61.00
CA ASP A 2 -0.04 -7.77 -60.12
C ASP A 2 1.05 -8.26 -59.18
N VAL A 3 2.15 -7.51 -59.14
CA VAL A 3 3.12 -7.55 -58.05
C VAL A 3 2.77 -6.39 -57.13
N ALA A 4 1.98 -6.67 -56.08
CA ALA A 4 1.63 -5.68 -55.07
C ALA A 4 2.86 -5.33 -54.23
N ALA A 5 3.27 -4.06 -54.30
CA ALA A 5 4.26 -3.46 -53.42
C ALA A 5 3.73 -3.47 -51.97
N ARG A 6 4.41 -4.17 -51.07
CA ARG A 6 4.23 -4.01 -49.62
C ARG A 6 4.92 -2.71 -49.21
N THR A 7 4.13 -1.68 -48.92
CA THR A 7 4.61 -0.50 -48.18
C THR A 7 4.88 -0.90 -46.73
N SER A 8 6.11 -0.64 -46.27
CA SER A 8 6.53 -0.75 -44.88
C SER A 8 5.69 0.19 -43.99
N PRO A 9 5.18 -0.24 -42.83
CA PRO A 9 4.57 0.64 -41.86
C PRO A 9 5.67 1.19 -40.94
N ASP A 10 6.44 2.15 -41.42
CA ASP A 10 7.29 2.98 -40.55
C ASP A 10 6.86 4.44 -40.63
N ALA A 11 6.75 5.04 -39.44
CA ALA A 11 6.67 6.47 -39.15
C ALA A 11 5.32 7.19 -39.41
N ASP A 12 4.29 6.79 -38.67
CA ASP A 12 3.41 7.78 -38.02
C ASP A 12 3.53 7.63 -36.51
N LEU A 13 4.72 8.00 -35.99
CA LEU A 13 4.91 8.38 -34.61
C LEU A 13 4.66 9.89 -34.51
N SER A 14 3.43 10.33 -34.76
CA SER A 14 2.98 11.51 -34.02
C SER A 14 3.14 11.15 -32.54
N LEU A 15 4.11 11.81 -31.87
CA LEU A 15 4.26 11.72 -30.42
C LEU A 15 2.95 12.23 -29.81
N ALA A 16 1.98 11.32 -29.64
CA ALA A 16 0.89 11.53 -28.72
C ALA A 16 1.54 12.01 -27.43
N LYS A 17 1.09 13.16 -26.91
CA LYS A 17 1.63 13.80 -25.72
C LYS A 17 1.63 12.79 -24.57
N TYR A 18 2.75 12.09 -24.39
CA TYR A 18 2.88 11.05 -23.37
C TYR A 18 2.80 11.75 -22.02
N LEU A 19 1.66 11.65 -21.35
CA LEU A 19 1.51 12.17 -20.01
C LEU A 19 2.25 11.22 -19.07
N PRO A 20 3.20 11.72 -18.27
CA PRO A 20 3.81 10.92 -17.22
C PRO A 20 2.73 10.29 -16.32
N PRO A 21 2.92 9.02 -15.89
CA PRO A 21 1.96 8.36 -15.01
C PRO A 21 1.92 9.02 -13.63
N ALA A 22 0.84 8.79 -12.88
CA ALA A 22 0.76 9.25 -11.50
C ALA A 22 1.84 8.60 -10.62
N GLN A 23 2.45 9.40 -9.74
CA GLN A 23 3.55 8.96 -8.88
C GLN A 23 3.44 9.61 -7.49
N VAL A 24 3.80 8.84 -6.47
CA VAL A 24 3.93 9.32 -5.09
C VAL A 24 5.39 9.18 -4.66
N LEU A 25 6.01 10.28 -4.26
CA LEU A 25 7.39 10.30 -3.77
C LEU A 25 7.42 10.19 -2.25
N ASN A 26 8.45 9.51 -1.73
CA ASN A 26 8.77 9.55 -0.32
C ASN A 26 9.21 10.98 0.06
N ALA A 27 8.61 11.55 1.11
CA ALA A 27 8.87 12.92 1.55
C ALA A 27 10.26 13.15 2.17
N LYS A 28 10.96 12.08 2.54
CA LYS A 28 12.31 12.10 3.11
C LYS A 28 13.38 12.21 2.03
N ASP A 29 13.30 11.38 0.99
CA ASP A 29 14.38 11.24 0.01
C ASP A 29 13.95 10.78 -1.40
N GLY A 30 12.66 10.85 -1.72
CA GLY A 30 12.11 10.39 -2.99
C GLY A 30 12.67 11.09 -4.22
N SER A 31 12.64 10.41 -5.36
CA SER A 31 13.03 10.98 -6.66
C SER A 31 12.24 10.34 -7.80
N ALA A 32 12.04 11.09 -8.87
CA ALA A 32 11.44 10.64 -10.11
C ALA A 32 12.16 11.23 -11.33
N VAL A 33 12.17 10.47 -12.42
CA VAL A 33 12.67 10.91 -13.73
C VAL A 33 11.59 10.66 -14.78
N PHE A 34 11.31 11.65 -15.60
CA PHE A 34 10.34 11.55 -16.70
C PHE A 34 10.64 12.58 -17.79
N PHE A 35 10.02 12.39 -18.96
CA PHE A 35 10.16 13.30 -20.09
C PHE A 35 8.98 14.27 -20.17
N LEU A 36 9.28 15.54 -20.44
CA LEU A 36 8.28 16.58 -20.72
C LEU A 36 8.58 17.23 -22.07
N SER A 37 7.59 17.24 -22.95
CA SER A 37 7.62 18.01 -24.21
C SER A 37 7.56 19.53 -23.93
N PRO A 38 7.90 20.39 -24.89
CA PRO A 38 7.72 21.84 -24.75
C PRO A 38 6.29 22.21 -24.32
N GLY A 39 6.17 23.01 -23.27
CA GLY A 39 4.89 23.42 -22.68
C GLY A 39 4.13 22.32 -21.91
N GLN A 40 4.73 21.15 -21.72
CA GLN A 40 4.11 20.05 -20.95
C GLN A 40 4.42 20.18 -19.46
N ALA A 41 3.44 19.78 -18.64
CA ALA A 41 3.57 19.66 -17.19
C ALA A 41 3.36 18.21 -16.73
N HIS A 42 3.94 17.84 -15.60
CA HIS A 42 3.54 16.64 -14.85
C HIS A 42 2.49 17.03 -13.80
N GLU A 43 1.24 16.62 -13.99
CA GLU A 43 0.14 17.05 -13.11
C GLU A 43 -0.25 16.03 -12.01
N TYR A 44 0.35 14.84 -12.02
CA TYR A 44 -0.01 13.72 -11.14
C TYR A 44 1.13 13.25 -10.24
N LEU A 45 2.09 14.13 -9.94
CA LEU A 45 3.20 13.85 -9.04
C LEU A 45 2.88 14.45 -7.68
N VAL A 46 2.91 13.62 -6.64
CA VAL A 46 2.63 14.05 -5.26
C VAL A 46 3.69 13.58 -4.29
N VAL A 47 3.74 14.23 -3.14
CA VAL A 47 4.48 13.83 -1.95
C VAL A 47 3.56 13.94 -0.73
N ASP A 48 3.56 12.93 0.13
CA ASP A 48 2.80 12.94 1.37
C ASP A 48 3.73 13.33 2.53
N VAL A 49 3.56 14.54 3.06
CA VAL A 49 4.39 15.11 4.13
C VAL A 49 3.88 14.66 5.51
N PRO A 50 4.70 13.97 6.34
CA PRO A 50 4.31 13.49 7.65
C PRO A 50 4.23 14.61 8.69
N ALA A 51 3.56 14.32 9.81
CA ALA A 51 3.26 15.32 10.83
C ALA A 51 4.48 15.92 11.55
N ASN A 52 5.62 15.23 11.53
CA ASN A 52 6.85 15.66 12.18
C ASN A 52 7.90 16.25 11.22
N GLN A 53 7.58 16.39 9.93
CA GLN A 53 8.50 16.99 8.98
C GLN A 53 8.51 18.51 9.10
N SER A 54 9.72 19.09 9.17
CA SER A 54 9.96 20.50 9.41
C SER A 54 10.47 21.28 8.22
N SER A 55 10.99 20.59 7.22
CA SER A 55 11.31 21.19 5.92
C SER A 55 11.08 20.19 4.80
N LEU A 56 10.75 20.70 3.63
CA LEU A 56 10.65 19.97 2.38
C LEU A 56 11.39 20.78 1.31
N THR A 57 12.47 20.24 0.78
CA THR A 57 13.16 20.78 -0.38
C THR A 57 12.76 19.96 -1.60
N VAL A 58 12.28 20.63 -2.63
CA VAL A 58 11.98 20.04 -3.93
C VAL A 58 12.92 20.66 -4.96
N THR A 59 13.66 19.82 -5.65
CA THR A 59 14.55 20.23 -6.74
C THR A 59 14.04 19.64 -8.03
N ALA A 60 13.90 20.48 -9.05
CA ALA A 60 13.67 20.06 -10.42
C ALA A 60 14.92 20.35 -11.24
N THR A 61 15.38 19.38 -12.04
CA THR A 61 16.53 19.53 -12.94
C THR A 61 16.14 19.00 -14.32
N GLY A 62 16.14 19.88 -15.31
CA GLY A 62 15.94 19.55 -16.71
C GLY A 62 17.25 19.44 -17.48
N LEU A 63 17.38 18.42 -18.32
CA LEU A 63 18.47 18.34 -19.30
C LEU A 63 18.04 19.06 -20.59
N GLY A 64 18.54 20.28 -20.80
CA GLY A 64 18.41 21.00 -22.09
C GLY A 64 17.20 21.93 -22.24
N GLY A 65 16.54 22.34 -21.15
CA GLY A 65 15.40 23.26 -21.22
C GLY A 65 15.18 24.03 -19.92
N ASP A 66 14.27 24.99 -19.97
CA ASP A 66 13.74 25.77 -18.85
C ASP A 66 12.63 24.96 -18.15
N VAL A 67 12.76 24.71 -16.84
CA VAL A 67 11.83 23.87 -16.07
C VAL A 67 11.34 24.62 -14.84
N ASP A 68 10.15 25.22 -14.94
CA ASP A 68 9.46 25.80 -13.79
C ASP A 68 9.00 24.70 -12.82
N LEU A 69 8.93 25.05 -11.53
CA LEU A 69 8.45 24.19 -10.46
C LEU A 69 7.35 24.90 -9.67
N TYR A 70 6.17 24.27 -9.60
CA TYR A 70 5.05 24.72 -8.77
C TYR A 70 4.72 23.67 -7.71
N VAL A 71 4.37 24.10 -6.51
CA VAL A 71 4.01 23.23 -5.40
C VAL A 71 2.76 23.74 -4.70
N SER A 72 1.83 22.84 -4.39
CA SER A 72 0.61 23.17 -3.64
C SER A 72 0.17 22.03 -2.75
N ARG A 73 -0.20 22.35 -1.49
CA ARG A 73 -0.90 21.41 -0.62
C ARG A 73 -2.32 21.20 -1.12
N VAL A 74 -2.79 19.96 -1.09
CA VAL A 74 -4.18 19.60 -1.36
C VAL A 74 -4.75 18.79 -0.21
N VAL A 75 -6.08 18.74 -0.12
CA VAL A 75 -6.79 17.84 0.78
C VAL A 75 -7.40 16.73 -0.08
N PRO A 76 -6.79 15.53 -0.12
CA PRO A 76 -7.31 14.43 -0.92
C PRO A 76 -8.68 13.98 -0.40
N ASN A 77 -9.58 13.62 -1.32
CA ASN A 77 -10.84 12.98 -0.96
C ASN A 77 -10.56 11.55 -0.47
N ALA A 78 -10.88 11.25 0.79
CA ALA A 78 -10.65 9.94 1.39
C ALA A 78 -11.40 8.79 0.68
N ALA A 79 -12.48 9.07 -0.06
CA ALA A 79 -13.21 8.08 -0.85
C ALA A 79 -12.51 7.69 -2.17
N VAL A 80 -11.44 8.41 -2.55
CA VAL A 80 -10.72 8.24 -3.82
C VAL A 80 -9.25 7.94 -3.52
N SER A 81 -8.77 6.80 -4.01
CA SER A 81 -7.36 6.40 -3.90
C SER A 81 -6.51 6.93 -5.07
N GLN A 82 -7.12 7.29 -6.19
CA GLN A 82 -6.41 7.84 -7.35
C GLN A 82 -5.84 9.22 -7.04
N ILE A 83 -4.62 9.48 -7.51
CA ILE A 83 -4.00 10.80 -7.40
C ILE A 83 -4.77 11.79 -8.30
N PRO A 84 -5.38 12.85 -7.74
CA PRO A 84 -6.11 13.82 -8.55
C PRO A 84 -5.16 14.63 -9.42
N LYS A 85 -5.70 15.36 -10.40
CA LYS A 85 -4.93 16.32 -11.17
C LYS A 85 -4.53 17.50 -10.27
N ALA A 86 -3.29 17.98 -10.40
CA ALA A 86 -2.80 19.15 -9.68
C ALA A 86 -3.68 20.40 -9.93
N PRO A 87 -3.81 21.30 -8.93
CA PRO A 87 -4.46 22.60 -9.11
C PRO A 87 -3.88 23.39 -10.31
N ALA A 88 -4.65 24.36 -10.80
CA ALA A 88 -4.18 25.27 -11.82
C ALA A 88 -2.94 26.04 -11.31
N ARG A 89 -1.94 26.30 -12.17
CA ARG A 89 -0.59 26.72 -11.73
C ARG A 89 -0.63 28.07 -11.03
N GLU A 90 -1.47 28.96 -11.52
CA GLU A 90 -1.74 30.29 -10.96
C GLU A 90 -2.41 30.26 -9.57
N GLN A 91 -2.94 29.10 -9.16
CA GLN A 91 -3.50 28.88 -7.83
C GLN A 91 -2.51 28.18 -6.88
N GLN A 92 -1.36 27.72 -7.37
CA GLN A 92 -0.35 27.07 -6.55
C GLN A 92 0.48 28.14 -5.82
N PRO A 93 0.49 28.16 -4.48
CA PRO A 93 1.04 29.28 -3.71
C PRO A 93 2.57 29.30 -3.68
N PHE A 94 3.23 28.19 -4.02
CA PHE A 94 4.69 28.09 -4.02
C PHE A 94 5.18 27.82 -5.45
N ALA A 95 6.11 28.64 -5.92
CA ALA A 95 6.68 28.49 -7.25
C ALA A 95 8.15 28.93 -7.27
N ALA A 96 8.92 28.25 -8.11
CA ALA A 96 10.26 28.64 -8.54
C ALA A 96 10.23 28.55 -10.08
N ALA A 97 10.21 29.71 -10.73
CA ALA A 97 9.92 29.85 -12.16
C ALA A 97 10.84 30.91 -12.76
N THR A 98 12.12 30.57 -12.86
CA THR A 98 13.14 31.37 -13.54
C THR A 98 13.46 30.72 -14.88
N ALA A 99 14.12 31.44 -15.79
CA ALA A 99 14.55 30.89 -17.07
C ALA A 99 15.76 29.94 -16.94
N ALA A 100 15.76 29.07 -15.93
CA ALA A 100 16.86 28.19 -15.57
C ALA A 100 16.50 26.73 -15.85
N ALA A 101 17.53 25.93 -16.11
CA ALA A 101 17.37 24.49 -16.29
C ALA A 101 17.12 23.74 -14.98
N SER A 102 17.27 24.40 -13.83
CA SER A 102 17.01 23.78 -12.55
C SER A 102 16.39 24.79 -11.60
N GLU A 103 15.36 24.31 -10.90
CA GLU A 103 14.62 25.07 -9.91
C GLU A 103 14.69 24.38 -8.55
N VAL A 104 14.77 25.18 -7.49
CA VAL A 104 14.79 24.69 -6.11
C VAL A 104 13.76 25.46 -5.30
N LEU A 105 12.90 24.70 -4.62
CA LEU A 105 11.87 25.24 -3.75
C LEU A 105 12.04 24.64 -2.36
N VAL A 106 12.10 25.51 -1.34
CA VAL A 106 12.22 25.09 0.07
C VAL A 106 10.98 25.56 0.82
N LEU A 107 10.26 24.61 1.40
CA LEU A 107 9.18 24.86 2.35
C LEU A 107 9.71 24.55 3.75
N ASP A 108 9.76 25.55 4.63
CA ASP A 108 10.12 25.39 6.04
C ASP A 108 8.88 25.34 6.94
N ARG A 109 9.05 25.25 8.28
CA ARG A 109 7.93 25.15 9.24
C ARG A 109 6.89 26.25 9.14
N SER A 110 7.24 27.43 8.62
CA SER A 110 6.26 28.53 8.48
C SER A 110 5.31 28.31 7.31
N ALA A 111 5.74 27.54 6.29
CA ALA A 111 5.01 27.27 5.06
C ALA A 111 4.60 25.79 4.88
N LEU A 112 5.22 24.88 5.62
CA LEU A 112 5.02 23.44 5.53
C LEU A 112 4.09 22.95 6.64
N THR A 113 3.05 22.23 6.23
CA THR A 113 2.14 21.53 7.14
C THR A 113 2.01 20.08 6.68
N ALA A 114 1.62 19.17 7.58
CA ALA A 114 1.38 17.77 7.22
C ALA A 114 0.31 17.65 6.13
N GLY A 115 0.45 16.70 5.20
CA GLY A 115 -0.54 16.42 4.17
C GLY A 115 0.06 16.17 2.79
N GLN A 116 -0.81 16.04 1.80
CA GLN A 116 -0.41 15.75 0.42
C GLN A 116 -0.09 17.05 -0.33
N TYR A 117 1.05 17.08 -1.00
CA TYR A 117 1.48 18.18 -1.86
C TYR A 117 1.63 17.70 -3.29
N HIS A 118 1.03 18.43 -4.24
CA HIS A 118 1.36 18.28 -5.64
C HIS A 118 2.69 18.95 -5.95
N ILE A 119 3.50 18.29 -6.77
CA ILE A 119 4.72 18.82 -7.36
C ILE A 119 4.46 18.89 -8.87
N THR A 120 4.43 20.10 -9.41
CA THR A 120 4.06 20.35 -10.82
C THR A 120 5.24 20.97 -11.55
N PRO A 121 6.19 20.19 -12.06
CA PRO A 121 7.21 20.69 -12.97
C PRO A 121 6.61 20.95 -14.36
N VAL A 122 7.07 22.02 -15.01
CA VAL A 122 6.61 22.44 -16.34
C VAL A 122 7.81 22.73 -17.21
N ASN A 123 7.93 22.05 -18.35
CA ASN A 123 8.96 22.39 -19.33
C ASN A 123 8.52 23.65 -20.11
N ARG A 124 9.11 24.79 -19.80
CA ARG A 124 8.94 26.07 -20.52
C ARG A 124 9.91 26.23 -21.68
N GLY A 125 10.91 25.36 -21.77
CA GLY A 125 11.88 25.34 -22.86
C GLY A 125 11.25 25.03 -24.21
N ALA A 126 11.97 25.40 -25.27
CA ALA A 126 11.59 25.12 -26.66
C ALA A 126 11.85 23.65 -27.08
N MET A 127 12.58 22.88 -26.27
CA MET A 127 12.95 21.49 -26.54
C MET A 127 12.39 20.55 -25.47
N SER A 128 12.15 19.29 -25.82
CA SER A 128 11.81 18.26 -24.85
C SER A 128 12.94 18.10 -23.84
N SER A 129 12.60 17.88 -22.57
CA SER A 129 13.54 17.78 -21.46
C SER A 129 13.31 16.51 -20.67
N SER A 130 14.40 15.83 -20.32
CA SER A 130 14.39 14.82 -19.24
C SER A 130 14.43 15.59 -17.92
N VAL A 131 13.33 15.53 -17.18
CA VAL A 131 13.19 16.21 -15.90
C VAL A 131 13.38 15.21 -14.77
N THR A 132 14.29 15.56 -13.86
CA THR A 132 14.46 14.86 -12.60
C THR A 132 13.89 15.69 -11.47
N ILE A 133 13.06 15.06 -10.64
CA ILE A 133 12.58 15.61 -9.38
C ILE A 133 13.31 14.91 -8.23
N GLN A 134 13.83 15.67 -7.28
CA GLN A 134 14.32 15.19 -6.00
C GLN A 134 13.56 15.86 -4.87
N VAL A 135 13.15 15.04 -3.91
CA VAL A 135 12.57 15.48 -2.66
C VAL A 135 13.56 15.19 -1.53
N ARG A 136 13.71 16.16 -0.63
CA ARG A 136 14.50 16.03 0.59
C ARG A 136 13.74 16.62 1.78
N GLY A 137 13.46 15.78 2.77
CA GLY A 137 12.74 16.15 3.97
C GLY A 137 13.63 16.15 5.21
N THR A 138 13.40 17.11 6.11
CA THR A 138 14.02 17.10 7.45
C THR A 138 12.95 16.81 8.50
N GLU A 139 13.05 15.67 9.16
CA GLU A 139 12.21 15.28 10.30
C GLU A 139 12.72 15.98 11.57
N ALA A 140 11.81 16.56 12.37
CA ALA A 140 12.19 17.34 13.55
C ALA A 140 12.22 16.51 14.84
N ALA A 141 11.09 15.89 15.19
CA ALA A 141 10.87 15.25 16.49
C ALA A 141 10.33 13.82 16.33
N THR A 142 10.38 13.05 17.42
CA THR A 142 9.67 11.76 17.52
C THR A 142 8.21 11.93 17.14
N ILE A 143 7.68 10.97 16.38
CA ILE A 143 6.28 10.92 15.98
C ILE A 143 5.62 9.69 16.61
N ASN A 144 4.33 9.80 16.94
CA ASN A 144 3.56 8.63 17.31
C ASN A 144 3.33 7.76 16.05
N GLN A 145 3.97 6.60 16.04
CA GLN A 145 4.00 5.67 14.91
C GLN A 145 2.87 4.63 14.99
N PRO A 146 2.48 4.03 13.85
CA PRO A 146 1.59 2.87 13.88
C PRO A 146 2.22 1.71 14.64
N ILE A 147 1.36 0.88 15.22
CA ILE A 147 1.72 -0.33 15.98
C ILE A 147 1.27 -1.58 15.22
N THR A 148 1.58 -2.76 15.75
CA THR A 148 1.05 -4.01 15.18
C THR A 148 -0.47 -4.02 15.21
N ASN A 149 -1.13 -3.96 14.04
CA ASN A 149 -2.59 -3.86 13.92
C ASN A 149 -3.09 -4.10 12.49
N GLY A 150 -4.40 -4.24 12.34
CA GLY A 150 -5.10 -4.04 11.07
C GLY A 150 -5.40 -2.56 10.86
N TYR A 151 -5.28 -2.11 9.62
CA TYR A 151 -5.47 -0.73 9.18
C TYR A 151 -6.35 -0.70 7.93
N TYR A 152 -7.33 0.20 7.89
CA TYR A 152 -8.29 0.31 6.80
C TYR A 152 -8.68 1.75 6.55
N ASN A 153 -9.27 2.03 5.38
CA ASN A 153 -9.86 3.32 5.07
C ASN A 153 -11.38 3.25 5.27
N PRO A 154 -11.96 3.93 6.27
CA PRO A 154 -13.41 3.91 6.51
C PRO A 154 -14.24 4.45 5.33
N SER A 155 -13.65 5.28 4.45
CA SER A 155 -14.31 5.81 3.26
C SER A 155 -14.23 4.86 2.05
N ARG A 156 -13.45 3.79 2.15
CA ARG A 156 -13.24 2.75 1.13
C ARG A 156 -13.15 1.38 1.82
N ASP A 157 -14.17 1.06 2.60
CA ASP A 157 -14.19 -0.15 3.44
C ASP A 157 -14.18 -1.44 2.59
N GLY A 158 -13.58 -2.50 3.14
CA GLY A 158 -13.50 -3.82 2.51
C GLY A 158 -12.08 -4.34 2.21
N HIS A 159 -11.07 -3.47 2.24
CA HIS A 159 -9.66 -3.83 2.07
C HIS A 159 -8.80 -3.15 3.13
N GLY A 160 -7.55 -3.60 3.30
CA GLY A 160 -6.69 -3.00 4.31
C GLY A 160 -5.33 -3.67 4.45
N VAL A 161 -4.52 -3.10 5.33
CA VAL A 161 -3.17 -3.57 5.63
C VAL A 161 -3.13 -4.12 7.04
N TYR A 162 -2.62 -5.33 7.22
CA TYR A 162 -2.10 -5.75 8.51
C TYR A 162 -0.63 -5.34 8.60
N LEU A 163 -0.28 -4.51 9.57
CA LEU A 163 1.09 -4.12 9.87
C LEU A 163 1.57 -4.90 11.09
N ALA A 164 2.74 -5.54 10.97
CA ALA A 164 3.48 -6.16 12.06
C ALA A 164 4.74 -5.32 12.31
N THR A 165 4.92 -4.90 13.56
CA THR A 165 6.06 -4.06 13.97
C THR A 165 6.90 -4.80 15.01
N THR A 166 8.20 -4.88 14.75
CA THR A 166 9.21 -5.30 15.72
C THR A 166 10.27 -4.21 15.84
N PRO A 167 11.18 -4.27 16.84
CA PRO A 167 12.24 -3.26 16.98
C PRO A 167 13.22 -3.19 15.79
N THR A 168 13.31 -4.24 14.96
CA THR A 168 14.31 -4.33 13.89
C THR A 168 13.71 -4.43 12.49
N VAL A 169 12.55 -5.07 12.34
CA VAL A 169 11.86 -5.26 11.06
C VAL A 169 10.38 -4.93 11.20
N TRP A 170 9.86 -4.21 10.23
CA TRP A 170 8.43 -4.08 10.03
C TRP A 170 8.03 -4.89 8.80
N ALA A 171 6.85 -5.49 8.86
CA ALA A 171 6.28 -6.26 7.78
C ALA A 171 4.80 -5.88 7.61
N LEU A 172 4.33 -5.90 6.38
CA LEU A 172 2.93 -5.66 6.05
C LEU A 172 2.39 -6.81 5.21
N ALA A 173 1.10 -7.12 5.40
CA ALA A 173 0.28 -7.84 4.45
C ALA A 173 -0.85 -6.92 4.00
N TRP A 174 -0.92 -6.64 2.70
CA TRP A 174 -1.99 -5.85 2.09
C TRP A 174 -3.02 -6.79 1.48
N TYR A 175 -4.23 -6.78 2.04
CA TYR A 175 -5.38 -7.55 1.59
C TYR A 175 -6.27 -6.65 0.74
N THR A 176 -6.40 -6.97 -0.54
CA THR A 176 -7.14 -6.16 -1.52
C THR A 176 -7.77 -7.05 -2.60
N PHE A 177 -8.18 -6.46 -3.72
CA PHE A 177 -8.81 -7.16 -4.82
C PHE A 177 -8.09 -6.88 -6.15
N ASP A 178 -8.13 -7.83 -7.07
CA ASP A 178 -7.67 -7.61 -8.43
C ASP A 178 -8.73 -6.88 -9.27
N ALA A 179 -8.46 -6.71 -10.57
CA ALA A 179 -9.37 -6.02 -11.49
C ALA A 179 -10.71 -6.74 -11.69
N ALA A 180 -10.79 -8.04 -11.41
CA ALA A 180 -12.03 -8.81 -11.45
C ALA A 180 -12.82 -8.70 -10.13
N GLY A 181 -12.27 -8.07 -9.10
CA GLY A 181 -12.85 -7.99 -7.77
C GLY A 181 -12.57 -9.23 -6.92
N ASP A 182 -11.68 -10.10 -7.38
CA ASP A 182 -11.27 -11.31 -6.65
C ASP A 182 -10.20 -10.97 -5.60
N PRO A 183 -10.23 -11.63 -4.42
CA PRO A 183 -9.30 -11.35 -3.35
C PRO A 183 -7.86 -11.67 -3.77
N VAL A 184 -6.95 -10.74 -3.49
CA VAL A 184 -5.52 -10.86 -3.71
C VAL A 184 -4.76 -10.25 -2.54
N TRP A 185 -3.60 -10.82 -2.20
CA TRP A 185 -2.74 -10.25 -1.15
C TRP A 185 -1.33 -9.99 -1.65
N TYR A 186 -0.69 -9.00 -1.04
CA TYR A 186 0.71 -8.63 -1.24
C TYR A 186 1.41 -8.51 0.10
N THR A 187 2.71 -8.82 0.15
CA THR A 187 3.53 -8.64 1.36
C THR A 187 4.62 -7.62 1.11
N GLY A 188 5.06 -6.95 2.16
CA GLY A 188 6.25 -6.10 2.13
C GLY A 188 6.96 -6.13 3.47
N GLU A 189 8.28 -6.07 3.47
CA GLU A 189 9.09 -5.96 4.68
C GLU A 189 10.26 -5.00 4.46
N SER A 190 10.73 -4.38 5.53
CA SER A 190 11.89 -3.49 5.53
C SER A 190 12.38 -3.30 6.97
N ALA A 191 13.53 -2.65 7.12
CA ALA A 191 14.01 -2.24 8.43
C ALA A 191 12.93 -1.44 9.17
N ALA A 192 12.84 -1.63 10.48
CA ALA A 192 11.91 -0.88 11.32
C ALA A 192 12.16 0.63 11.21
N ALA A 193 11.08 1.41 11.17
CA ALA A 193 11.18 2.86 11.27
C ALA A 193 11.80 3.26 12.61
N ARG A 194 12.74 4.21 12.60
CA ARG A 194 13.26 4.83 13.83
C ARG A 194 12.17 5.72 14.43
N PRO A 195 12.18 6.02 15.74
CA PRO A 195 11.13 6.81 16.38
C PRO A 195 10.87 8.20 15.76
N SER A 196 11.87 8.79 15.10
CA SER A 196 11.77 10.07 14.39
C SER A 196 11.40 9.96 12.92
N ASP A 197 11.42 8.75 12.34
CA ASP A 197 11.04 8.56 10.95
C ASP A 197 9.54 8.84 10.81
N GLY A 198 9.18 9.77 9.93
CA GLY A 198 7.80 10.13 9.57
C GLY A 198 7.27 9.29 8.41
N THR A 199 8.14 8.54 7.74
CA THR A 199 7.77 7.62 6.66
C THR A 199 8.40 6.25 6.83
N TRP A 200 7.76 5.24 6.27
CA TRP A 200 8.34 3.90 6.11
C TRP A 200 8.03 3.37 4.71
N THR A 201 8.97 2.65 4.11
CA THR A 201 8.86 2.22 2.70
C THR A 201 9.28 0.77 2.55
N THR A 202 8.57 0.04 1.70
CA THR A 202 8.88 -1.35 1.36
C THR A 202 8.44 -1.69 -0.07
N SER A 203 9.08 -2.70 -0.66
CA SER A 203 8.61 -3.32 -1.91
C SER A 203 7.33 -4.12 -1.66
N LEU A 204 6.42 -4.10 -2.62
CA LEU A 204 5.26 -4.99 -2.64
C LEU A 204 5.60 -6.24 -3.43
N VAL A 205 5.42 -7.40 -2.79
CA VAL A 205 5.72 -8.72 -3.32
C VAL A 205 4.42 -9.50 -3.49
N LYS A 206 4.19 -9.99 -4.70
CA LYS A 206 3.19 -11.01 -4.99
C LYS A 206 3.85 -12.37 -4.86
N THR A 207 3.25 -13.25 -4.05
CA THR A 207 3.68 -14.65 -3.97
C THR A 207 2.68 -15.52 -4.71
N THR A 208 3.15 -16.43 -5.56
CA THR A 208 2.34 -17.46 -6.22
C THR A 208 2.86 -18.85 -5.85
N ALA A 209 2.02 -19.85 -5.98
CA ALA A 209 2.34 -21.24 -5.68
C ALA A 209 2.24 -22.13 -6.93
N SER A 210 3.10 -23.13 -7.02
CA SER A 210 3.00 -24.23 -7.99
C SER A 210 3.33 -25.52 -7.26
N GLY A 211 2.30 -26.23 -6.80
CA GLY A 211 2.48 -27.34 -5.86
C GLY A 211 3.10 -26.85 -4.55
N ALA A 212 4.25 -27.42 -4.17
CA ALA A 212 4.99 -27.03 -2.97
C ALA A 212 5.97 -25.86 -3.21
N THR A 213 6.13 -25.40 -4.45
CA THR A 213 7.07 -24.33 -4.80
C THR A 213 6.39 -22.98 -4.72
N LEU A 214 7.05 -22.00 -4.09
CA LEU A 214 6.61 -20.61 -4.06
C LEU A 214 7.47 -19.77 -4.99
N ALA A 215 6.84 -18.91 -5.78
CA ALA A 215 7.50 -17.86 -6.55
C ALA A 215 7.17 -16.49 -5.93
N ARG A 216 8.17 -15.62 -5.80
CA ARG A 216 8.02 -14.27 -5.24
C ARG A 216 8.44 -13.26 -6.29
N GLN A 217 7.56 -12.31 -6.58
CA GLN A 217 7.81 -11.25 -7.55
C GLN A 217 7.56 -9.89 -6.91
N VAL A 218 8.54 -8.99 -7.01
CA VAL A 218 8.33 -7.57 -6.71
C VAL A 218 7.43 -6.99 -7.80
N VAL A 219 6.26 -6.50 -7.41
CA VAL A 219 5.22 -5.95 -8.31
C VAL A 219 4.99 -4.46 -8.08
N GLY A 220 5.64 -3.89 -7.07
CA GLY A 220 5.37 -2.53 -6.66
C GLY A 220 6.15 -2.07 -5.43
N GLN A 221 5.68 -0.96 -4.86
CA GLN A 221 6.20 -0.35 -3.64
C GLN A 221 5.04 0.24 -2.83
N ALA A 222 5.19 0.25 -1.50
CA ALA A 222 4.33 0.98 -0.59
C ALA A 222 5.14 1.98 0.26
N ILE A 223 4.52 3.12 0.53
CA ILE A 223 5.01 4.17 1.42
C ILE A 223 3.92 4.41 2.46
N LEU A 224 4.27 4.29 3.74
CA LEU A 224 3.44 4.72 4.85
C LEU A 224 3.94 6.09 5.31
N THR A 225 3.11 7.12 5.18
CA THR A 225 3.38 8.45 5.75
C THR A 225 2.59 8.62 7.03
N PHE A 226 3.28 8.71 8.17
CA PHE A 226 2.65 8.73 9.49
C PHE A 226 1.96 10.07 9.77
N ASP A 227 0.74 10.00 10.31
CA ASP A 227 -0.06 11.19 10.63
C ASP A 227 0.07 11.67 12.08
N GLY A 228 0.80 10.92 12.92
CA GLY A 228 0.99 11.21 14.34
C GLY A 228 -0.19 10.80 15.25
N SER A 229 -1.26 10.24 14.71
CA SER A 229 -2.38 9.66 15.47
C SER A 229 -2.24 8.16 15.71
N GLY A 230 -1.21 7.53 15.12
CA GLY A 230 -1.05 6.08 15.05
C GLY A 230 -1.64 5.47 13.76
N GLY A 231 -2.26 6.31 12.92
CA GLY A 231 -2.62 6.02 11.54
C GLY A 231 -1.55 6.48 10.55
N PHE A 232 -1.83 6.30 9.26
CA PHE A 232 -0.94 6.71 8.19
C PHE A 232 -1.69 6.89 6.87
N ARG A 233 -1.11 7.67 5.97
CA ARG A 233 -1.47 7.63 4.55
C ARG A 233 -0.70 6.49 3.89
N TYR A 234 -1.43 5.56 3.30
CA TYR A 234 -0.90 4.42 2.56
C TYR A 234 -0.86 4.76 1.09
N SER A 235 0.36 4.97 0.59
CA SER A 235 0.63 5.27 -0.81
C SER A 235 1.29 4.07 -1.45
N TRP A 236 0.85 3.72 -2.65
CA TRP A 236 1.30 2.51 -3.34
C TRP A 236 1.53 2.79 -4.82
N SER A 237 2.47 2.04 -5.39
CA SER A 237 2.61 1.86 -6.83
C SER A 237 2.57 0.37 -7.12
N LEU A 238 1.69 -0.05 -8.01
CA LEU A 238 1.45 -1.44 -8.38
C LEU A 238 1.29 -1.52 -9.90
N ASN A 239 2.16 -2.27 -10.58
CA ASN A 239 2.13 -2.44 -12.03
C ASN A 239 2.01 -1.11 -12.83
N GLY A 240 2.72 -0.06 -12.39
CA GLY A 240 2.74 1.25 -13.05
C GLY A 240 1.55 2.17 -12.73
N VAL A 241 0.60 1.72 -11.90
CA VAL A 241 -0.49 2.55 -11.37
C VAL A 241 -0.15 2.95 -9.94
N SER A 242 -0.38 4.20 -9.58
CA SER A 242 -0.16 4.69 -8.22
C SER A 242 -1.44 5.23 -7.59
N GLY A 243 -1.53 5.08 -6.27
CA GLY A 243 -2.63 5.63 -5.48
C GLY A 243 -2.19 5.93 -4.05
N SER A 244 -3.04 6.63 -3.32
CA SER A 244 -2.82 7.07 -1.95
C SER A 244 -4.13 7.25 -1.21
N GLU A 245 -4.24 6.68 -0.02
CA GLU A 245 -5.44 6.81 0.82
C GLU A 245 -5.10 6.81 2.32
N PRO A 246 -5.92 7.46 3.18
CA PRO A 246 -5.71 7.43 4.62
C PRO A 246 -6.16 6.09 5.21
N LEU A 247 -5.33 5.50 6.05
CA LEU A 247 -5.58 4.27 6.79
C LEU A 247 -5.55 4.54 8.29
N THR A 248 -6.60 4.09 8.97
CA THR A 248 -6.76 4.17 10.42
C THR A 248 -6.77 2.76 11.03
N PRO A 249 -6.31 2.59 12.28
CA PRO A 249 -6.36 1.28 12.93
C PRO A 249 -7.81 0.78 13.04
N VAL A 250 -8.04 -0.51 12.82
CA VAL A 250 -9.37 -1.16 12.96
C VAL A 250 -9.90 -1.07 14.39
N GLY A 251 -9.01 -0.97 15.37
CA GLY A 251 -9.35 -0.75 16.77
C GLY A 251 -8.11 -0.81 17.65
N THR A 252 -8.27 -0.75 18.96
CA THR A 252 -7.17 -0.96 19.90
C THR A 252 -6.99 -2.48 20.12
N PRO A 253 -5.83 -3.07 19.77
CA PRO A 253 -5.56 -4.47 20.04
C PRO A 253 -5.66 -4.78 21.55
N ARG A 254 -6.28 -5.90 21.92
CA ARG A 254 -6.40 -6.34 23.31
C ARG A 254 -5.98 -7.80 23.48
N CYS A 255 -5.57 -8.15 24.69
CA CYS A 255 -5.49 -9.55 25.06
C CYS A 255 -6.91 -10.10 25.22
N ALA A 256 -7.18 -11.23 24.58
CA ALA A 256 -8.44 -11.92 24.74
C ALA A 256 -8.57 -12.46 26.17
N SER A 257 -9.75 -12.32 26.76
CA SER A 257 -10.10 -12.65 28.13
C SER A 257 -9.16 -12.00 29.15
N GLY A 258 -8.59 -10.85 28.78
CA GLY A 258 -7.61 -10.10 29.57
C GLY A 258 -6.19 -10.69 29.59
N VAL A 259 -5.98 -11.96 29.22
CA VAL A 259 -4.70 -12.65 29.43
C VAL A 259 -4.09 -13.28 28.18
N TRP A 260 -4.87 -13.53 27.14
CA TRP A 260 -4.41 -14.23 25.93
C TRP A 260 -3.99 -13.26 24.84
N SER A 261 -2.69 -13.08 24.64
CA SER A 261 -2.17 -12.29 23.53
C SER A 261 -2.15 -13.07 22.20
N THR A 262 -3.33 -13.32 21.62
CA THR A 262 -3.43 -14.13 20.39
C THR A 262 -3.46 -13.31 19.11
N GLY A 263 -3.66 -11.99 19.21
CA GLY A 263 -3.62 -11.08 18.07
C GLY A 263 -2.20 -11.02 17.51
N GLY A 264 -2.06 -11.12 16.19
CA GLY A 264 -0.75 -11.32 15.58
C GLY A 264 -0.79 -11.93 14.19
N VAL A 265 0.39 -12.10 13.59
CA VAL A 265 0.57 -12.99 12.44
C VAL A 265 0.91 -14.39 12.95
N TRP A 266 0.22 -15.38 12.43
CA TRP A 266 0.42 -16.80 12.72
C TRP A 266 0.74 -17.54 11.43
N ILE A 267 1.73 -18.43 11.51
CA ILE A 267 2.17 -19.24 10.37
C ILE A 267 2.30 -20.70 10.76
N PRO A 268 2.13 -21.62 9.81
CA PRO A 268 2.55 -23.01 9.98
C PRO A 268 4.06 -23.10 10.22
N SER A 269 4.49 -23.97 11.13
CA SER A 269 5.91 -24.15 11.45
C SER A 269 6.68 -24.99 10.42
N ALA A 270 5.98 -25.79 9.61
CA ALA A 270 6.55 -26.72 8.65
C ALA A 270 6.12 -26.47 7.19
N GLU A 271 5.31 -25.44 6.95
CA GLU A 271 4.85 -25.06 5.61
C GLU A 271 5.12 -23.58 5.39
N ALA A 272 5.25 -23.16 4.13
CA ALA A 272 5.48 -21.75 3.79
C ALA A 272 4.35 -21.22 2.90
N GLY A 273 4.21 -19.89 2.89
CA GLY A 273 3.38 -19.17 1.91
C GLY A 273 1.92 -18.95 2.30
N TRP A 274 1.47 -19.49 3.43
CA TRP A 274 0.11 -19.29 3.95
C TRP A 274 0.13 -19.08 5.45
N GLY A 275 -0.97 -18.57 6.01
CA GLY A 275 -1.10 -18.31 7.44
C GLY A 275 -2.31 -17.43 7.72
N SER A 276 -2.30 -16.77 8.89
CA SER A 276 -3.37 -15.86 9.28
C SER A 276 -2.88 -14.60 9.97
N SER A 277 -3.61 -13.51 9.75
CA SER A 277 -3.61 -12.33 10.62
C SER A 277 -4.79 -12.42 11.57
N LEU A 278 -4.51 -12.47 12.88
CA LEU A 278 -5.52 -12.46 13.94
C LEU A 278 -5.59 -11.08 14.60
N LEU A 279 -6.81 -10.62 14.84
CA LEU A 279 -7.09 -9.38 15.56
C LEU A 279 -8.10 -9.67 16.67
N ASN A 280 -7.79 -9.23 17.89
CA ASN A 280 -8.71 -9.29 19.02
C ASN A 280 -9.13 -7.89 19.44
N PHE A 281 -10.43 -7.72 19.63
CA PHE A 281 -11.04 -6.45 20.00
C PHE A 281 -11.80 -6.56 21.33
N ALA A 282 -12.34 -5.43 21.79
CA ALA A 282 -13.25 -5.41 22.93
C ALA A 282 -14.48 -6.29 22.66
N GLY A 283 -14.98 -6.96 23.70
CA GLY A 283 -16.09 -7.91 23.58
C GLY A 283 -15.67 -9.33 23.19
N GLU A 284 -14.40 -9.69 23.34
CA GLU A 284 -13.86 -11.04 23.10
C GLU A 284 -13.98 -11.49 21.63
N THR A 285 -14.18 -10.60 20.67
CA THR A 285 -14.22 -11.00 19.25
C THR A 285 -12.80 -11.22 18.72
N GLU A 286 -12.55 -12.40 18.17
CA GLU A 286 -11.36 -12.70 17.37
C GLU A 286 -11.74 -12.68 15.88
N ALA A 287 -11.23 -11.70 15.14
CA ALA A 287 -11.29 -11.64 13.69
C ALA A 287 -10.03 -12.26 13.09
N GLU A 288 -10.20 -12.94 11.97
CA GLU A 288 -9.14 -13.64 11.25
C GLU A 288 -9.20 -13.31 9.77
N ILE A 289 -8.03 -13.02 9.20
CA ILE A 289 -7.79 -13.05 7.77
C ILE A 289 -6.86 -14.23 7.50
N VAL A 290 -7.35 -15.25 6.80
CA VAL A 290 -6.51 -16.36 6.31
C VAL A 290 -6.01 -15.97 4.93
N TYR A 291 -4.71 -16.08 4.69
CA TYR A 291 -4.12 -15.96 3.36
C TYR A 291 -3.60 -17.32 2.89
N ALA A 292 -3.97 -17.68 1.67
CA ALA A 292 -3.75 -18.99 1.07
C ALA A 292 -3.63 -18.85 -0.45
N PHE A 293 -3.70 -19.98 -1.16
CA PHE A 293 -3.69 -20.03 -2.62
C PHE A 293 -4.93 -20.75 -3.15
N ASP A 294 -5.38 -20.38 -4.34
CA ASP A 294 -6.35 -21.16 -5.11
C ASP A 294 -5.66 -22.30 -5.89
N SER A 295 -6.44 -23.13 -6.63
CA SER A 295 -5.84 -24.23 -7.40
C SER A 295 -4.99 -23.79 -8.59
N SER A 296 -5.09 -22.54 -9.03
CA SER A 296 -4.16 -21.95 -10.01
C SER A 296 -2.88 -21.42 -9.38
N GLY A 297 -2.77 -21.46 -8.04
CA GLY A 297 -1.60 -20.97 -7.33
C GLY A 297 -1.59 -19.47 -7.10
N GLU A 298 -2.72 -18.80 -7.34
CA GLU A 298 -2.84 -17.37 -7.15
C GLU A 298 -3.13 -17.05 -5.67
N PRO A 299 -2.54 -15.97 -5.11
CA PRO A 299 -2.71 -15.61 -3.72
C PRO A 299 -4.13 -15.12 -3.44
N ARG A 300 -4.83 -15.79 -2.52
CA ARG A 300 -6.20 -15.46 -2.09
C ARG A 300 -6.27 -15.24 -0.58
N TRP A 301 -7.28 -14.53 -0.14
CA TRP A 301 -7.56 -14.35 1.28
C TRP A 301 -9.06 -14.52 1.57
N ALA A 302 -9.36 -14.94 2.80
CA ALA A 302 -10.70 -15.15 3.30
C ALA A 302 -10.78 -14.65 4.75
N ILE A 303 -11.99 -14.39 5.24
CA ILE A 303 -12.19 -13.93 6.62
C ILE A 303 -13.02 -14.88 7.44
N GLY A 304 -12.77 -14.89 8.74
CA GLY A 304 -13.64 -15.52 9.72
C GLY A 304 -13.65 -14.70 11.00
N GLN A 305 -14.75 -14.78 11.76
CA GLN A 305 -14.81 -14.18 13.08
C GLN A 305 -15.66 -15.03 14.01
N ALA A 306 -15.32 -15.03 15.29
CA ALA A 306 -16.11 -15.65 16.34
C ALA A 306 -15.74 -15.03 17.69
N LEU A 307 -16.53 -15.32 18.71
CA LEU A 307 -16.16 -15.02 20.09
C LEU A 307 -15.01 -15.92 20.51
N PHE A 308 -14.04 -15.35 21.22
CA PHE A 308 -12.81 -16.00 21.59
C PHE A 308 -13.05 -17.28 22.39
N GLY A 309 -12.24 -18.29 22.07
CA GLY A 309 -12.14 -19.54 22.81
C GLY A 309 -10.77 -20.16 22.60
N ILE A 310 -10.37 -21.06 23.52
CA ILE A 310 -9.13 -21.84 23.37
C ILE A 310 -9.24 -22.77 22.15
N ASN A 311 -10.37 -23.47 22.05
CA ASN A 311 -10.80 -24.13 20.82
C ASN A 311 -11.84 -23.24 20.15
N LEU A 312 -11.54 -22.79 18.93
CA LEU A 312 -12.35 -21.80 18.24
C LEU A 312 -12.66 -22.26 16.82
N PHE A 313 -13.95 -22.41 16.52
CA PHE A 313 -14.48 -22.60 15.18
C PHE A 313 -14.92 -21.26 14.61
N LYS A 314 -14.60 -21.01 13.34
CA LYS A 314 -15.08 -19.84 12.60
C LYS A 314 -15.63 -20.29 11.25
N GLU A 315 -16.83 -19.83 10.94
CA GLU A 315 -17.28 -19.84 9.55
C GLU A 315 -16.36 -18.92 8.73
N THR A 316 -15.96 -19.39 7.56
CA THR A 316 -15.01 -18.70 6.70
C THR A 316 -15.70 -18.21 5.44
N TYR A 317 -15.44 -16.95 5.07
CA TYR A 317 -16.08 -16.26 3.98
C TYR A 317 -15.06 -15.82 2.93
N GLN A 318 -15.33 -16.13 1.67
CA GLN A 318 -14.73 -15.45 0.53
C GLN A 318 -15.37 -14.06 0.42
N ILE A 319 -14.54 -13.05 0.17
CA ILE A 319 -14.99 -11.68 -0.03
C ILE A 319 -14.69 -11.29 -1.47
N SER A 320 -15.60 -10.56 -2.10
CA SER A 320 -15.36 -9.86 -3.36
C SER A 320 -15.52 -8.36 -3.16
N GLY A 321 -14.75 -7.58 -3.91
CA GLY A 321 -14.67 -6.14 -3.75
C GLY A 321 -14.17 -5.42 -5.00
N PHE A 322 -13.39 -4.36 -4.80
CA PHE A 322 -12.89 -3.49 -5.88
C PHE A 322 -11.37 -3.37 -5.83
N CYS A 323 -10.75 -3.25 -7.00
CA CYS A 323 -9.30 -3.08 -7.09
C CYS A 323 -8.83 -1.76 -6.43
N PRO A 324 -7.55 -1.64 -6.00
CA PRO A 324 -7.03 -0.44 -5.37
C PRO A 324 -7.29 0.86 -6.14
N SER A 325 -7.17 0.84 -7.48
CA SER A 325 -7.41 1.99 -8.36
C SER A 325 -8.87 2.16 -8.80
N CYS A 326 -9.74 1.21 -8.48
CA CYS A 326 -11.14 1.20 -8.92
C CYS A 326 -11.99 2.14 -8.05
N ALA A 327 -13.14 2.56 -8.58
CA ALA A 327 -14.18 3.18 -7.75
C ALA A 327 -14.60 2.19 -6.64
N ALA A 328 -14.80 2.70 -5.42
CA ALA A 328 -15.23 1.86 -4.31
C ALA A 328 -16.65 1.37 -4.55
N VAL A 329 -16.88 0.08 -4.31
CA VAL A 329 -18.20 -0.56 -4.34
C VAL A 329 -18.38 -1.38 -3.07
N PRO A 330 -19.61 -1.63 -2.59
CA PRO A 330 -19.83 -2.48 -1.42
C PRO A 330 -19.26 -3.88 -1.64
N THR A 331 -18.54 -4.41 -0.63
CA THR A 331 -18.05 -5.78 -0.67
C THR A 331 -19.17 -6.79 -0.45
N SER A 332 -19.06 -7.96 -1.07
CA SER A 332 -19.93 -9.11 -0.83
C SER A 332 -19.17 -10.23 -0.09
N ARG A 333 -19.89 -11.12 0.58
CA ARG A 333 -19.32 -12.26 1.30
C ARG A 333 -20.11 -13.52 1.00
N VAL A 334 -19.41 -14.62 0.76
CA VAL A 334 -19.98 -15.95 0.54
C VAL A 334 -19.30 -16.93 1.48
N SER A 335 -20.08 -17.72 2.22
CA SER A 335 -19.54 -18.77 3.07
C SER A 335 -18.90 -19.85 2.18
N ILE A 336 -17.65 -20.18 2.47
CA ILE A 336 -16.86 -21.14 1.69
C ILE A 336 -16.41 -22.35 2.51
N GLY A 337 -16.67 -22.36 3.81
CA GLY A 337 -16.27 -23.44 4.71
C GLY A 337 -15.93 -22.92 6.09
N SER A 338 -14.87 -23.46 6.69
CA SER A 338 -14.50 -23.09 8.06
C SER A 338 -13.01 -23.16 8.35
N THR A 339 -12.63 -22.46 9.42
CA THR A 339 -11.35 -22.58 10.09
C THR A 339 -11.58 -23.00 11.54
N THR A 340 -10.63 -23.75 12.08
CA THR A 340 -10.59 -24.07 13.51
C THR A 340 -9.18 -23.83 14.02
N ARG A 341 -9.08 -23.27 15.23
CA ARG A 341 -7.80 -23.20 15.93
C ARG A 341 -7.94 -23.73 17.35
N TYR A 342 -6.89 -24.38 17.84
CA TYR A 342 -6.72 -24.79 19.22
C TYR A 342 -5.43 -24.20 19.78
N LEU A 343 -5.52 -23.34 20.80
CA LEU A 343 -4.34 -22.77 21.48
C LEU A 343 -3.71 -23.81 22.41
N ASN A 344 -2.41 -24.06 22.22
CA ASN A 344 -1.56 -24.81 23.16
C ASN A 344 -0.70 -23.87 24.03
N GLY A 345 -0.75 -22.57 23.75
CA GLY A 345 -0.04 -21.51 24.42
C GLY A 345 -0.36 -20.17 23.76
N MET A 346 0.27 -19.10 24.24
CA MET A 346 0.09 -17.76 23.64
C MET A 346 0.76 -17.61 22.27
N ASP A 347 1.76 -18.45 21.98
CA ASP A 347 2.52 -18.41 20.72
C ASP A 347 2.45 -19.73 19.93
N GLU A 348 1.65 -20.70 20.40
CA GLU A 348 1.55 -22.04 19.80
C GLU A 348 0.09 -22.46 19.67
N ALA A 349 -0.26 -22.97 18.49
CA ALA A 349 -1.60 -23.44 18.18
C ALA A 349 -1.59 -24.66 17.25
N LYS A 350 -2.71 -25.37 17.18
CA LYS A 350 -3.05 -26.22 16.04
C LYS A 350 -4.12 -25.53 15.21
N PHE A 351 -3.97 -25.54 13.90
CA PHE A 351 -4.92 -24.92 12.99
C PHE A 351 -5.41 -25.92 11.95
N SER A 352 -6.72 -25.89 11.67
CA SER A 352 -7.30 -26.59 10.53
C SER A 352 -8.12 -25.60 9.71
N SER A 353 -8.09 -25.75 8.40
CA SER A 353 -8.90 -24.98 7.46
C SER A 353 -9.44 -25.91 6.41
N SER A 354 -10.71 -25.75 6.06
CA SER A 354 -11.36 -26.51 5.00
C SER A 354 -12.38 -25.63 4.33
N PHE A 355 -12.08 -25.18 3.13
CA PHE A 355 -12.98 -24.34 2.35
C PHE A 355 -12.82 -24.54 0.84
N GLN A 356 -13.87 -24.23 0.09
CA GLN A 356 -13.93 -24.34 -1.36
C GLN A 356 -14.13 -22.95 -1.97
N TRP A 357 -13.19 -22.53 -2.81
CA TRP A 357 -13.32 -21.27 -3.54
C TRP A 357 -14.50 -21.32 -4.52
N THR A 358 -15.15 -20.17 -4.73
CA THR A 358 -16.36 -20.06 -5.55
C THR A 358 -16.25 -18.92 -6.57
N GLY A 359 -17.18 -18.90 -7.54
CA GLY A 359 -17.20 -17.88 -8.59
C GLY A 359 -16.07 -18.09 -9.61
N ASN A 360 -15.26 -17.06 -9.83
CA ASN A 360 -14.13 -17.10 -10.75
C ASN A 360 -12.89 -17.77 -10.14
N LEU A 361 -12.89 -17.97 -8.82
CA LEU A 361 -11.83 -18.68 -8.12
C LEU A 361 -12.04 -20.19 -8.20
N SER A 362 -10.95 -20.96 -8.10
CA SER A 362 -10.99 -22.41 -8.29
C SER A 362 -10.34 -23.19 -7.15
N GLY A 363 -10.86 -24.39 -6.90
CA GLY A 363 -10.22 -25.40 -6.07
C GLY A 363 -10.65 -25.43 -4.61
N GLN A 364 -10.22 -26.50 -3.96
CA GLN A 364 -10.42 -26.75 -2.55
C GLN A 364 -9.13 -26.45 -1.80
N TRP A 365 -9.26 -25.78 -0.66
CA TRP A 365 -8.20 -25.63 0.32
C TRP A 365 -8.48 -26.51 1.54
N HIS A 366 -7.52 -27.32 1.93
CA HIS A 366 -7.62 -28.17 3.10
C HIS A 366 -6.29 -28.28 3.84
N ARG A 367 -6.32 -28.03 5.15
CA ARG A 367 -5.24 -28.27 6.10
C ARG A 367 -5.84 -28.79 7.40
N ASN A 368 -5.24 -29.83 7.97
CA ASN A 368 -5.77 -30.49 9.15
C ASN A 368 -4.72 -30.51 10.27
N GLN A 369 -5.06 -29.91 11.42
CA GLN A 369 -4.26 -29.93 12.64
C GLN A 369 -2.78 -29.52 12.43
N VAL A 370 -2.52 -28.54 11.57
CA VAL A 370 -1.17 -28.03 11.30
C VAL A 370 -0.67 -27.28 12.52
N GLN A 371 0.59 -27.52 12.89
CA GLN A 371 1.25 -26.79 13.97
C GLN A 371 1.50 -25.35 13.54
N TRP A 372 1.05 -24.42 14.37
CA TRP A 372 1.12 -22.98 14.14
C TRP A 372 1.94 -22.31 15.22
N VAL A 373 2.71 -21.32 14.79
CA VAL A 373 3.51 -20.46 15.65
C VAL A 373 3.16 -19.00 15.39
N LYS A 374 3.15 -18.22 16.47
CA LYS A 374 2.98 -16.78 16.39
C LYS A 374 4.29 -16.12 15.98
N LEU A 375 4.25 -15.34 14.91
CA LEU A 375 5.42 -14.61 14.38
C LEU A 375 5.60 -13.25 15.04
N THR A 376 4.52 -12.60 15.45
CA THR A 376 4.56 -11.26 16.04
C THR A 376 4.69 -11.32 17.56
N PRO A 377 5.31 -10.31 18.20
CA PRO A 377 5.42 -10.25 19.66
C PRO A 377 4.07 -10.35 20.39
N ARG A 378 4.13 -10.73 21.67
CA ARG A 378 2.99 -10.65 22.57
C ARG A 378 2.70 -9.18 22.90
N LEU A 379 1.41 -8.83 22.87
CA LEU A 379 0.89 -7.66 23.57
C LEU A 379 1.15 -7.82 25.07
N ALA A 380 1.47 -6.73 25.74
CA ALA A 380 1.48 -6.69 27.20
C ALA A 380 0.03 -6.80 27.70
N CYS A 381 -0.29 -7.91 28.37
CA CYS A 381 -1.60 -8.12 28.98
C CYS A 381 -1.64 -7.52 30.40
N PRO A 382 -2.76 -6.92 30.82
CA PRO A 382 -2.96 -6.44 32.20
C PRO A 382 -2.79 -7.49 33.29
#